data_AF-A0A7K3AET4-F1
#
_entry.id   AF-A0A7K3AET4-F1
#
_cell.length_a   1.000
_cell.length_b   1.000
_cell.length_c   1.000
_cell.angle_alpha   90.00
_cell.angle_beta   90.00
_cell.angle_gamma   90.00
#
_symmetry.space_group_name_H-M   'P 1'
#
loop_
_entity.id
_entity.type
_entity.pdbx_description
1 polymer ?
#
loop_
_entity_poly.entity_id
_entity_poly.type
_entity_poly.pdbx_seq_one_letter_code
_entity_poly.pdbx_strand_id
1 'polypeptide(L)'
;MAYQAQVEAGRLSAIAKILDRADGHLSAAVRDWTSVPAHLDDPDRQCIQSLLEVSRSASHDVTRAVQHACSGDLAQAQAHLEAARTAPDKHTALAAAMPWPLPAPVRTALQLLRGIQGFFSAEAEDAFVRALSCDARQERAAS
;
A
#
# COMPACT_ATOMS: atom_id res chain seq x y z
N MET A 1 -20.81 -23.16 1.12
CA MET A 1 -20.40 -22.34 2.27
C MET A 1 -18.91 -22.51 2.61
N ALA A 2 -18.41 -23.71 2.98
CA ALA A 2 -17.00 -23.90 3.36
C ALA A 2 -15.95 -23.56 2.26
N TYR A 3 -16.22 -23.93 1.01
CA TYR A 3 -15.33 -23.64 -0.13
C TYR A 3 -15.15 -22.13 -0.39
N GLN A 4 -16.21 -21.33 -0.22
CA GLN A 4 -16.15 -19.87 -0.39
C GLN A 4 -15.31 -19.21 0.72
N ALA A 5 -15.44 -19.67 1.97
CA ALA A 5 -14.62 -19.19 3.07
C ALA A 5 -13.12 -19.52 2.87
N GLN A 6 -12.82 -20.69 2.31
CA GLN A 6 -11.44 -21.13 2.07
C GLN A 6 -10.78 -20.38 0.91
N VAL A 7 -11.52 -20.11 -0.17
CA VAL A 7 -11.05 -19.24 -1.27
C VAL A 7 -10.82 -17.81 -0.78
N GLU A 8 -11.71 -17.29 0.08
CA GLU A 8 -11.59 -15.94 0.64
C GLU A 8 -10.37 -15.82 1.56
N ALA A 9 -10.15 -16.79 2.46
CA ALA A 9 -8.97 -16.83 3.31
C ALA A 9 -7.67 -16.95 2.50
N GLY A 10 -7.67 -17.73 1.43
CA GLY A 10 -6.53 -17.83 0.50
C GLY A 10 -6.23 -16.51 -0.20
N ARG A 11 -7.28 -15.80 -0.65
CA ARG A 11 -7.15 -14.47 -1.28
C ARG A 11 -6.62 -13.43 -0.29
N LEU A 12 -7.15 -13.40 0.94
CA LEU A 12 -6.68 -12.50 1.99
C LEU A 12 -5.23 -12.78 2.41
N SER A 13 -4.82 -14.05 2.46
CA SER A 13 -3.42 -14.41 2.70
C SER A 13 -2.49 -13.93 1.58
N ALA A 14 -2.94 -14.00 0.33
CA ALA A 14 -2.18 -13.45 -0.79
C ALA A 14 -2.05 -11.92 -0.71
N ILE A 15 -3.14 -11.23 -0.36
CA ILE A 15 -3.15 -9.77 -0.14
C ILE A 15 -2.17 -9.39 0.97
N ALA A 16 -2.19 -10.08 2.12
CA ALA A 16 -1.26 -9.83 3.22
C ALA A 16 0.20 -9.95 2.77
N LYS A 17 0.55 -10.96 1.98
CA LYS A 17 1.92 -11.14 1.45
C LYS A 17 2.33 -10.03 0.49
N ILE A 18 1.40 -9.54 -0.33
CA ILE A 18 1.66 -8.42 -1.25
C ILE A 18 1.90 -7.14 -0.45
N LEU A 19 1.11 -6.89 0.59
CA LEU A 19 1.27 -5.74 1.49
C LEU A 19 2.58 -5.80 2.29
N ASP A 20 2.96 -6.96 2.79
CA ASP A 20 4.25 -7.18 3.47
C ASP A 20 5.44 -6.92 2.53
N ARG A 21 5.34 -7.39 1.28
CA ARG A 21 6.36 -7.11 0.27
C ARG A 21 6.44 -5.62 -0.09
N ALA A 22 5.29 -4.95 -0.21
CA ALA A 22 5.24 -3.51 -0.46
C ALA A 22 5.85 -2.72 0.71
N ASP A 23 5.59 -3.11 1.96
CA ASP A 23 6.21 -2.54 3.17
C ASP A 23 7.73 -2.70 3.15
N GLY A 24 8.24 -3.87 2.75
CA GLY A 24 9.68 -4.09 2.61
C GLY A 24 10.34 -3.11 1.62
N HIS A 25 9.70 -2.87 0.48
CA HIS A 25 10.20 -1.92 -0.52
C HIS A 25 10.10 -0.46 -0.05
N LEU A 26 8.99 -0.07 0.60
CA LEU A 26 8.81 1.28 1.14
C LEU A 26 9.77 1.55 2.32
N SER A 27 10.01 0.55 3.17
CA SER A 27 10.98 0.64 4.26
C SER A 27 12.40 0.82 3.75
N ALA A 28 12.76 0.16 2.64
CA ALA A 28 14.03 0.38 1.96
C ALA A 28 14.12 1.81 1.40
N ALA A 29 13.07 2.30 0.73
CA ALA A 29 13.02 3.66 0.21
C ALA A 29 13.22 4.72 1.31
N VAL A 30 12.52 4.59 2.44
CA VAL A 30 12.69 5.51 3.58
C VAL A 30 14.12 5.47 4.11
N ARG A 31 14.71 4.28 4.24
CA ARG A 31 16.08 4.11 4.73
C ARG A 31 17.11 4.75 3.81
N ASP A 32 17.00 4.50 2.51
CA ASP A 32 17.88 5.08 1.50
C ASP A 32 17.76 6.61 1.51
N TRP A 33 16.55 7.15 1.66
CA TRP A 33 16.33 8.59 1.75
C TRP A 33 16.92 9.21 3.04
N THR A 34 16.85 8.52 4.18
CA THR A 34 17.48 8.99 5.43
C THR A 34 19.01 8.97 5.40
N SER A 35 19.62 8.24 4.46
CA SER A 35 21.08 8.23 4.29
C SER A 35 21.60 9.43 3.49
N VAL A 36 20.70 10.19 2.83
CA VAL A 36 21.02 11.42 2.10
C VAL A 36 20.81 12.62 3.03
N PRO A 37 21.80 13.49 3.23
CA PRO A 37 21.64 14.69 4.05
C PRO A 37 20.86 15.75 3.26
N ALA A 38 19.53 15.62 3.20
CA ALA A 38 18.66 16.62 2.61
C ALA A 38 17.42 16.88 3.50
N HIS A 39 17.40 18.12 4.02
CA HIS A 39 16.28 18.96 4.45
C HIS A 39 15.11 18.29 5.21
N LEU A 40 14.92 18.74 6.46
CA LEU A 40 13.91 18.28 7.41
C LEU A 40 12.45 18.47 6.95
N ASP A 41 12.22 19.20 5.85
CA ASP A 41 10.88 19.56 5.33
C ASP A 41 10.68 19.09 3.87
N ASP A 42 11.11 17.87 3.56
CA ASP A 42 10.92 17.29 2.24
C ASP A 42 9.50 16.66 2.10
N PRO A 43 8.57 17.27 1.34
CA PRO A 43 7.22 16.73 1.13
C PRO A 43 7.25 15.32 0.52
N ASP A 44 8.30 14.99 -0.22
CA ASP A 44 8.51 13.68 -0.83
C ASP A 44 8.74 12.60 0.23
N ARG A 45 9.52 12.94 1.26
CA ARG A 45 9.76 12.05 2.41
C ARG A 45 8.46 11.79 3.17
N GLN A 46 7.67 12.84 3.40
CA GLN A 46 6.38 12.70 4.08
C GLN A 46 5.40 11.82 3.28
N CYS A 47 5.44 11.93 1.96
CA CYS A 47 4.64 11.10 1.06
C CYS A 47 5.03 9.61 1.13
N ILE A 48 6.33 9.29 1.03
CA ILE A 48 6.81 7.90 1.13
C ILE A 48 6.55 7.32 2.52
N GLN A 49 6.71 8.12 3.56
CA GLN A 49 6.41 7.69 4.92
C GLN A 49 4.91 7.42 5.12
N SER A 50 4.04 8.23 4.51
CA SER A 50 2.60 8.00 4.52
C SER A 50 2.22 6.72 3.76
N LEU A 51 2.83 6.47 2.60
CA LEU A 51 2.68 5.21 1.87
C LEU A 51 3.11 4.00 2.71
N LEU A 52 4.22 4.13 3.42
CA LEU A 52 4.73 3.10 4.33
C LEU A 52 3.74 2.81 5.46
N GLU A 53 3.19 3.85 6.09
CA GLU A 53 2.18 3.73 7.13
C GLU A 53 0.90 3.06 6.62
N VAL A 54 0.43 3.41 5.42
CA VAL A 54 -0.71 2.77 4.76
C VAL A 54 -0.44 1.28 4.55
N SER A 55 0.73 0.93 3.99
CA SER A 55 1.09 -0.46 3.72
C SER A 55 1.15 -1.29 5.01
N ARG A 56 1.72 -0.74 6.08
CA ARG A 56 1.81 -1.38 7.39
C ARG A 56 0.46 -1.53 8.07
N SER A 57 -0.36 -0.47 8.08
CA SER A 57 -1.71 -0.51 8.64
C SER A 57 -2.56 -1.55 7.93
N ALA A 58 -2.59 -1.53 6.59
CA ALA A 58 -3.34 -2.49 5.81
C ALA A 58 -2.83 -3.93 6.02
N SER A 59 -1.52 -4.15 6.06
CA SER A 59 -0.94 -5.48 6.33
C SER A 59 -1.33 -6.01 7.72
N HIS A 60 -1.25 -5.16 8.73
CA HIS A 60 -1.66 -5.47 10.10
C HIS A 60 -3.13 -5.86 10.16
N ASP A 61 -4.00 -5.03 9.60
CA ASP A 61 -5.44 -5.24 9.63
C ASP A 61 -5.87 -6.49 8.83
N VAL A 62 -5.27 -6.76 7.67
CA VAL A 62 -5.53 -8.02 6.94
C VAL A 62 -5.08 -9.23 7.75
N THR A 63 -3.94 -9.15 8.43
CA THR A 63 -3.46 -10.24 9.30
C THR A 63 -4.41 -10.50 10.47
N ARG A 64 -4.91 -9.44 11.11
CA ARG A 64 -5.90 -9.53 12.19
C ARG A 64 -7.21 -10.09 11.67
N ALA A 65 -7.66 -9.67 10.50
CA ALA A 65 -8.86 -10.19 9.86
C ALA A 65 -8.78 -11.70 9.63
N VAL A 66 -7.65 -12.19 9.11
CA VAL A 66 -7.41 -13.63 8.92
C VAL A 66 -7.42 -14.38 10.26
N GLN A 67 -6.80 -13.83 11.30
CA GLN A 67 -6.80 -14.44 12.63
C GLN A 67 -8.23 -14.58 13.19
N HIS A 68 -9.03 -13.51 13.13
CA HIS A 68 -10.41 -13.50 13.60
C HIS A 68 -11.33 -14.40 12.75
N ALA A 69 -11.12 -14.47 11.44
CA ALA A 69 -11.85 -15.39 10.57
C ALA A 69 -11.55 -16.87 10.94
N CYS A 70 -10.30 -17.19 11.25
CA CYS A 70 -9.89 -18.53 11.69
C CYS A 70 -10.46 -18.89 13.07
N SER A 71 -10.65 -17.91 13.96
CA SER A 71 -11.27 -18.11 15.27
C SER A 71 -12.81 -18.12 15.23
N GLY A 72 -13.41 -17.87 14.07
CA GLY A 72 -14.86 -17.80 13.89
C GLY A 72 -15.50 -16.45 14.26
N ASP A 73 -14.71 -15.42 14.59
CA ASP A 73 -15.20 -14.08 14.88
C ASP A 73 -15.29 -13.24 13.58
N LEU A 74 -16.34 -13.52 12.80
CA LEU A 74 -16.53 -12.89 11.49
C LEU A 74 -16.81 -11.39 11.58
N ALA A 75 -17.37 -10.91 12.69
CA ALA A 75 -17.65 -9.49 12.90
C ALA A 75 -16.35 -8.69 13.05
N GLN A 76 -15.43 -9.17 13.89
CA GLN A 76 -14.10 -8.57 14.01
C GLN A 76 -13.28 -8.73 12.75
N ALA A 77 -13.38 -9.89 12.07
CA ALA A 77 -12.72 -10.10 10.80
C ALA A 77 -13.16 -9.06 9.75
N GLN A 78 -14.46 -8.82 9.62
CA GLN A 78 -14.99 -7.81 8.70
C GLN A 78 -14.56 -6.40 9.09
N ALA A 79 -14.59 -6.04 10.38
CA ALA A 79 -14.16 -4.73 10.85
C ALA A 79 -12.69 -4.44 10.50
N HIS A 80 -11.81 -5.41 10.71
CA HIS A 80 -10.41 -5.29 10.33
C HIS A 80 -10.23 -5.24 8.81
N LEU A 81 -11.00 -5.99 8.02
CA LEU A 81 -10.95 -5.87 6.55
C LEU A 81 -11.32 -4.45 6.11
N GLU A 82 -12.44 -3.91 6.58
CA GLU A 82 -12.84 -2.54 6.22
C GLU A 82 -11.80 -1.50 6.65
N ALA A 83 -11.17 -1.68 7.81
CA ALA A 83 -10.06 -0.82 8.26
C ALA A 83 -8.85 -0.89 7.31
N ALA A 84 -8.48 -2.08 6.82
CA ALA A 84 -7.40 -2.25 5.85
C ALA A 84 -7.72 -1.59 4.50
N ARG A 85 -8.96 -1.74 4.03
CA ARG A 85 -9.41 -1.19 2.73
C ARG A 85 -9.41 0.34 2.70
N THR A 86 -9.79 0.94 3.82
CA THR A 86 -9.89 2.40 4.00
C THR A 86 -8.62 3.02 4.59
N ALA A 87 -7.58 2.23 4.83
CA ALA A 87 -6.29 2.73 5.33
C ALA A 87 -5.73 3.84 4.43
N PRO A 88 -5.71 3.72 3.07
CA PRO A 88 -5.19 4.78 2.21
C PRO A 88 -5.96 6.11 2.32
N ASP A 89 -7.28 6.05 2.56
CA ASP A 89 -8.16 7.23 2.60
C ASP A 89 -7.86 8.15 3.78
N LYS A 90 -7.25 7.61 4.83
CA LYS A 90 -6.83 8.36 6.03
C LYS A 90 -5.57 9.19 5.78
N HIS A 91 -4.83 8.92 4.70
CA HIS A 91 -3.56 9.58 4.40
C HIS A 91 -3.72 10.50 3.18
N THR A 92 -3.98 11.78 3.45
CA THR A 92 -4.09 12.86 2.43
C THR A 92 -2.82 13.02 1.59
N ALA A 93 -1.67 12.51 2.06
CA ALA A 93 -0.41 12.51 1.35
C ALA A 93 -0.39 11.62 0.10
N LEU A 94 -1.34 10.70 -0.08
CA LEU A 94 -1.53 10.01 -1.36
C LEU A 94 -2.15 10.92 -2.43
N ALA A 95 -2.85 11.97 -2.00
CA ALA A 95 -3.44 12.98 -2.89
C ALA A 95 -2.49 14.16 -3.14
N ALA A 96 -1.61 14.48 -2.19
CA ALA A 96 -0.56 15.47 -2.36
C ALA A 96 0.64 14.85 -3.09
N ALA A 97 1.07 15.49 -4.18
CA ALA A 97 2.12 15.05 -5.11
C ALA A 97 3.17 14.06 -4.54
N MET A 98 3.28 12.90 -5.19
CA MET A 98 4.37 11.94 -4.96
C MET A 98 5.74 12.52 -5.31
N PRO A 99 6.83 11.99 -4.73
CA PRO A 99 8.18 12.32 -5.15
C PRO A 99 8.44 12.16 -6.64
N TRP A 100 9.20 13.09 -7.20
CA TRP A 100 9.60 13.06 -8.60
C TRP A 100 11.10 13.23 -8.77
N PRO A 101 11.82 12.25 -9.36
CA PRO A 101 11.34 10.94 -9.82
C PRO A 101 11.02 9.96 -8.67
N LEU A 102 10.15 8.99 -8.93
CA LEU A 102 9.84 7.94 -7.95
C LEU A 102 11.05 7.02 -7.75
N PRO A 103 11.51 6.78 -6.50
CA PRO A 103 12.53 5.78 -6.25
C PRO A 103 12.06 4.40 -6.72
N ALA A 104 12.99 3.60 -7.27
CA ALA A 104 12.69 2.24 -7.74
C ALA A 104 11.96 1.35 -6.70
N PRO A 105 12.28 1.41 -5.38
CA PRO A 105 11.53 0.65 -4.39
C PRO A 105 10.09 1.17 -4.22
N VAL A 106 9.86 2.49 -4.25
CA VAL A 106 8.51 3.08 -4.16
C VAL A 106 7.67 2.69 -5.38
N ARG A 107 8.25 2.74 -6.58
CA ARG A 107 7.60 2.28 -7.80
C ARG A 107 7.20 0.81 -7.71
N THR A 108 8.10 -0.05 -7.22
CA THR A 108 7.83 -1.48 -7.04
C THR A 108 6.69 -1.70 -6.04
N ALA A 109 6.69 -0.98 -4.92
CA ALA A 109 5.61 -1.04 -3.93
C ALA A 109 4.26 -0.62 -4.52
N LEU A 110 4.21 0.49 -5.27
CA LEU A 110 2.98 0.93 -5.93
C LEU A 110 2.47 -0.08 -6.96
N GLN A 111 3.37 -0.75 -7.71
CA GLN A 111 2.98 -1.82 -8.62
C GLN A 111 2.38 -3.03 -7.89
N LEU A 112 2.95 -3.40 -6.74
CA LEU A 112 2.43 -4.47 -5.89
C LEU A 112 1.04 -4.11 -5.33
N LEU A 113 0.86 -2.90 -4.81
CA LEU A 113 -0.42 -2.40 -4.32
C LEU A 113 -1.49 -2.32 -5.42
N ARG A 114 -1.10 -1.92 -6.64
CA ARG A 114 -1.99 -1.98 -7.81
C ARG A 114 -2.38 -3.41 -8.18
N GLY A 115 -1.54 -4.40 -7.87
CA GLY A 115 -1.78 -5.81 -8.18
C GLY A 115 -2.94 -6.43 -7.40
N ILE A 116 -3.41 -5.80 -6.32
CA ILE A 116 -4.55 -6.25 -5.50
C ILE A 116 -5.81 -5.44 -5.81
N GLN A 117 -6.17 -5.37 -7.10
CA GLN A 117 -7.34 -4.63 -7.58
C GLN A 117 -8.64 -5.03 -6.89
N GLY A 118 -9.47 -4.02 -6.60
CA GLY A 118 -10.73 -4.15 -5.88
C GLY A 118 -10.56 -4.41 -4.38
N PHE A 119 -9.34 -4.30 -3.85
CA PHE A 119 -9.12 -4.36 -2.40
C PHE A 119 -9.26 -2.98 -1.76
N PHE A 120 -8.61 -1.96 -2.32
CA PHE A 120 -8.68 -0.60 -1.77
C PHE A 120 -9.88 0.17 -2.32
N SER A 121 -10.13 1.37 -1.79
CA SER A 121 -11.08 2.31 -2.36
C SER A 121 -10.70 2.66 -3.81
N ALA A 122 -11.70 3.02 -4.62
CA ALA A 122 -11.46 3.42 -6.01
C ALA A 122 -10.55 4.66 -6.08
N GLU A 123 -10.72 5.60 -5.15
CA GLU A 123 -9.89 6.79 -5.04
C GLU A 123 -8.42 6.46 -4.79
N ALA A 124 -8.14 5.48 -3.92
CA ALA A 124 -6.78 5.03 -3.63
C ALA A 124 -6.14 4.32 -4.82
N GLU A 125 -6.88 3.42 -5.48
CA GLU A 125 -6.40 2.73 -6.68
C GLU A 125 -6.09 3.71 -7.81
N ASP A 126 -6.95 4.70 -8.03
CA ASP A 126 -6.71 5.77 -8.99
C ASP A 126 -5.49 6.61 -8.61
N ALA A 127 -5.25 6.87 -7.33
CA ALA A 127 -4.05 7.56 -6.87
C ALA A 127 -2.77 6.77 -7.21
N PHE A 128 -2.77 5.45 -7.00
CA PHE A 128 -1.64 4.59 -7.37
C PHE A 128 -1.40 4.59 -8.89
N VAL A 129 -2.48 4.55 -9.69
CA VAL A 129 -2.38 4.61 -11.16
C VAL A 129 -1.83 5.96 -11.63
N ARG A 130 -2.29 7.08 -11.05
CA ARG A 130 -1.77 8.42 -11.36
C ARG A 130 -0.29 8.52 -11.04
N ALA A 131 0.13 8.05 -9.86
CA ALA A 131 1.52 8.04 -9.44
C ALA A 131 2.41 7.25 -10.42
N LEU A 132 1.99 6.07 -10.86
CA LEU A 132 2.75 5.26 -11.81
C LEU A 132 2.74 5.82 -13.25
N SER A 133 1.67 6.52 -13.66
CA SER A 133 1.51 7.03 -15.02
C SER A 133 2.31 8.30 -15.29
N CYS A 134 2.45 9.16 -14.28
CA CYS A 134 3.27 10.37 -14.38
C CYS A 134 4.77 10.02 -14.54
N ASP A 135 5.21 8.87 -14.00
CA ASP A 135 6.58 8.35 -14.11
C ASP A 135 6.89 7.83 -15.52
N ALA A 136 6.01 7.00 -16.08
CA ALA A 136 6.19 6.43 -17.41
C ALA A 136 6.19 7.48 -18.54
N ARG A 137 5.48 8.61 -18.37
CA ARG A 137 5.46 9.71 -19.36
C ARG A 137 6.79 10.48 -19.37
N GLN A 138 7.46 10.59 -18.22
CA GLN A 138 8.72 11.32 -18.09
C GLN A 138 9.92 10.49 -18.56
N GLU A 139 9.96 9.18 -18.28
CA GLU A 139 11.02 8.28 -18.79
C GLU A 139 11.09 8.31 -20.33
N ARG A 140 9.93 8.47 -21.00
CA ARG A 140 9.85 8.62 -22.46
C ARG A 140 10.25 10.01 -22.97
N ALA A 141 10.19 11.04 -22.14
CA ALA A 141 10.60 12.40 -22.51
C ALA A 141 12.12 12.63 -22.32
N ALA A 142 12.77 11.79 -21.51
CA ALA A 142 14.21 11.83 -21.24
C ALA A 142 15.03 10.83 -22.08
N SER A 143 14.38 10.04 -22.94
CA SER A 143 14.99 9.09 -23.89
C SER A 143 14.96 9.64 -25.31
#